data_AF-A0A3M7TW42-F1
#
_entry.id   AF-A0A3M7TW42-F1
#
_cell.length_a   1.000
_cell.length_b   1.000
_cell.length_c   1.000
_cell.angle_alpha   90.00
_cell.angle_beta   90.00
_cell.angle_gamma   90.00
#
_symmetry.space_group_name_H-M   'P 1'
#
loop_
_entity.id
_entity.type
_entity.pdbx_description
1 polymer ?
#
loop_
_entity_poly.entity_id
_entity_poly.type
_entity_poly.pdbx_seq_one_letter_code
_entity_poly.pdbx_strand_id
1 'polypeptide(L)'
;MKKWIITLLVLSIAATGCQPADDGQNDEDPLEGQSYNEPTENPYNQWGGHNANVIANHLAHLCTQLPEVSHATAVVLGPYAVVGLDIEPDMDQSDAGQVKYAATETLADDPYGAEALVTADPDITARLNEMQKDIADGKPVSGIMEELAAIVGRLMPVTPGPEHRKDTEGDPSDVNDDRLNNQRQNELEDVQNKQSKGRKNKLKKGE
;
A
#
# COMPACT_ATOMS: atom_id res chain seq x y z
N MET A 1 -38.79 -16.59 -53.40
CA MET A 1 -37.80 -17.27 -52.53
C MET A 1 -36.34 -16.99 -52.89
N LYS A 2 -35.97 -16.82 -54.17
CA LYS A 2 -34.58 -16.53 -54.58
C LYS A 2 -34.07 -15.10 -54.30
N LYS A 3 -34.99 -14.14 -54.14
CA LYS A 3 -34.66 -12.73 -53.80
C LYS A 3 -34.36 -12.51 -52.32
N TRP A 4 -34.84 -13.39 -51.43
CA TRP A 4 -34.63 -13.31 -49.97
C TRP A 4 -33.33 -13.99 -49.54
N ILE A 5 -32.82 -14.93 -50.34
CA ILE A 5 -31.51 -15.57 -50.11
C ILE A 5 -30.37 -14.60 -50.43
N ILE A 6 -30.55 -13.70 -51.40
CA ILE A 6 -29.54 -12.69 -51.76
C ILE A 6 -29.43 -11.60 -50.68
N THR A 7 -30.51 -11.29 -49.98
CA THR A 7 -30.50 -10.28 -48.90
C THR A 7 -29.81 -10.77 -47.63
N LEU A 8 -29.78 -12.09 -47.40
CA LEU A 8 -29.14 -12.70 -46.21
C LEU A 8 -27.63 -12.92 -46.40
N LEU A 9 -27.15 -13.04 -47.64
CA LEU A 9 -25.72 -13.19 -47.96
C LEU A 9 -24.94 -11.85 -47.94
N VAL A 10 -25.63 -10.71 -48.08
CA VAL A 10 -25.01 -9.37 -48.10
C VAL A 10 -24.81 -8.82 -46.68
N LEU A 11 -25.52 -9.35 -45.68
CA LEU A 11 -25.42 -8.89 -44.28
C LEU A 11 -24.21 -9.52 -43.53
N SER A 12 -23.61 -10.58 -44.06
CA SER A 12 -22.49 -11.30 -43.43
C SER A 12 -21.10 -10.73 -43.70
N ILE A 13 -20.96 -9.58 -44.39
CA ILE A 13 -19.66 -8.98 -44.74
C ILE A 13 -19.26 -7.84 -43.79
N ALA A 14 -20.10 -7.46 -42.82
CA ALA A 14 -19.82 -6.33 -41.91
C ALA A 14 -19.13 -6.72 -40.58
N ALA A 15 -18.33 -7.80 -40.54
CA ALA A 15 -17.74 -8.28 -39.28
C ALA A 15 -16.25 -8.67 -39.36
N THR A 16 -15.43 -7.92 -40.11
CA THR A 16 -13.97 -8.00 -39.98
C THR A 16 -13.34 -6.62 -40.14
N GLY A 17 -12.90 -6.03 -39.03
CA GLY A 17 -12.16 -4.77 -39.06
C GLY A 17 -11.82 -4.22 -37.68
N CYS A 18 -10.85 -4.82 -37.01
CA CYS A 18 -9.98 -4.11 -36.06
C CYS A 18 -8.55 -4.58 -36.31
N GLN A 19 -7.75 -3.74 -36.98
CA GLN A 19 -6.28 -3.77 -36.87
C GLN A 19 -5.89 -2.61 -35.96
N PRO A 20 -5.03 -2.80 -34.96
CA PRO A 20 -4.25 -1.69 -34.43
C PRO A 20 -3.13 -1.39 -35.44
N ALA A 21 -3.06 -0.13 -35.84
CA ALA A 21 -1.87 0.46 -36.42
C ALA A 21 -0.89 0.73 -35.27
N ASP A 22 0.31 0.17 -35.36
CA ASP A 22 1.43 0.51 -34.49
C ASP A 22 2.47 1.21 -35.37
N ASP A 23 2.54 2.53 -35.23
CA ASP A 23 3.69 3.34 -35.66
C ASP A 23 3.70 4.60 -34.78
N GLY A 24 4.76 4.77 -34.01
CA GLY A 24 4.86 5.87 -33.07
C GLY A 24 5.98 5.73 -32.05
N GLN A 25 7.22 5.72 -32.53
CA GLN A 25 8.43 5.96 -31.75
C GLN A 25 8.24 7.21 -30.87
N ASN A 26 8.11 7.03 -29.55
CA ASN A 26 8.29 8.08 -28.55
C ASN A 26 9.12 7.49 -27.42
N ASP A 27 10.32 8.04 -27.25
CA ASP A 27 11.25 7.74 -26.17
C ASP A 27 10.74 8.40 -24.88
N GLU A 28 9.80 7.77 -24.19
CA GLU A 28 9.41 8.14 -22.83
C GLU A 28 9.37 6.88 -21.97
N ASP A 29 10.38 6.76 -21.10
CA ASP A 29 10.66 5.66 -20.16
C ASP A 29 9.42 5.24 -19.36
N PRO A 30 8.80 4.09 -19.68
CA PRO A 30 7.81 3.49 -18.83
C PRO A 30 8.49 2.42 -17.99
N LEU A 31 8.27 2.44 -16.66
CA LEU A 31 8.28 1.21 -15.88
C LEU A 31 7.10 0.33 -16.34
N GLU A 32 7.21 -0.21 -17.56
CA GLU A 32 6.30 -1.15 -18.21
C GLU A 32 6.95 -2.54 -18.22
N GLY A 33 6.17 -3.57 -17.85
CA GLY A 33 6.59 -4.94 -18.17
C GLY A 33 6.19 -6.07 -17.22
N GLN A 34 5.29 -5.86 -16.27
CA GLN A 34 4.65 -7.00 -15.60
C GLN A 34 3.14 -6.97 -15.83
N SER A 35 2.74 -7.40 -17.03
CA SER A 35 1.45 -8.09 -17.18
C SER A 35 1.57 -9.41 -16.42
N TYR A 36 1.33 -9.39 -15.11
CA TYR A 36 1.07 -10.61 -14.37
C TYR A 36 -0.20 -11.20 -14.96
N ASN A 37 -0.07 -12.34 -15.65
CA ASN A 37 -1.22 -13.17 -15.96
C ASN A 37 -1.79 -13.61 -14.62
N GLU A 38 -2.79 -12.87 -14.12
CA GLU A 38 -3.46 -13.18 -12.87
C GLU A 38 -4.08 -14.57 -13.05
N PRO A 39 -3.70 -15.58 -12.24
CA PRO A 39 -4.27 -16.91 -12.35
C PRO A 39 -5.79 -16.83 -12.23
N THR A 40 -6.51 -17.53 -13.11
CA THR A 40 -7.99 -17.59 -13.10
C THR A 40 -8.57 -18.10 -11.77
N GLU A 41 -7.75 -18.78 -10.97
CA GLU A 41 -8.01 -19.05 -9.56
C GLU A 41 -7.13 -18.11 -8.73
N ASN A 42 -7.71 -17.03 -8.22
CA ASN A 42 -6.97 -16.07 -7.42
C ASN A 42 -6.79 -16.63 -5.99
N PRO A 43 -5.56 -17.03 -5.59
CA PRO A 43 -5.30 -17.65 -4.28
C PRO A 43 -5.47 -16.66 -3.12
N TYR A 44 -5.58 -15.36 -3.39
CA TYR A 44 -5.77 -14.33 -2.36
C TYR A 44 -7.22 -14.23 -1.90
N ASN A 45 -8.17 -14.73 -2.69
CA ASN A 45 -9.59 -14.76 -2.34
C ASN A 45 -9.95 -15.89 -1.37
N GLN A 46 -8.99 -16.76 -1.02
CA GLN A 46 -9.19 -17.83 -0.06
C GLN A 46 -8.01 -17.91 0.92
N TRP A 47 -8.31 -18.03 2.22
CA TRP A 47 -7.33 -18.38 3.25
C TRP A 47 -7.86 -19.54 4.07
N GLY A 48 -7.02 -20.58 4.26
CA GLY A 48 -7.30 -21.64 5.23
C GLY A 48 -8.64 -22.33 5.01
N GLY A 49 -9.06 -22.45 3.74
CA GLY A 49 -10.33 -23.05 3.33
C GLY A 49 -11.51 -22.08 3.24
N HIS A 50 -11.38 -20.84 3.68
CA HIS A 50 -12.48 -19.85 3.72
C HIS A 50 -12.26 -18.68 2.76
N ASN A 51 -13.35 -18.10 2.27
CA ASN A 51 -13.28 -16.92 1.41
C ASN A 51 -12.78 -15.70 2.20
N ALA A 52 -11.90 -14.91 1.60
CA ALA A 52 -11.27 -13.75 2.24
C ALA A 52 -12.30 -12.70 2.73
N ASN A 53 -13.38 -12.45 1.98
CA ASN A 53 -14.44 -11.53 2.41
C ASN A 53 -15.23 -12.06 3.61
N VAL A 54 -15.39 -13.38 3.73
CA VAL A 54 -16.05 -13.98 4.90
C VAL A 54 -15.20 -13.77 6.14
N ILE A 55 -13.89 -13.99 6.03
CA ILE A 55 -12.92 -13.73 7.11
C ILE A 55 -12.92 -12.25 7.46
N ALA A 56 -12.78 -11.36 6.48
CA ALA A 56 -12.78 -9.91 6.69
C ALA A 56 -14.03 -9.43 7.45
N ASN A 57 -15.21 -9.83 7.01
CA ASN A 57 -16.46 -9.48 7.68
C ASN A 57 -16.52 -10.03 9.11
N HIS A 58 -16.00 -11.24 9.34
CA HIS A 58 -15.90 -11.84 10.67
C HIS A 58 -14.98 -11.05 11.60
N LEU A 59 -13.76 -10.70 11.15
CA LEU A 59 -12.80 -9.91 11.93
C LEU A 59 -13.36 -8.51 12.25
N ALA A 60 -13.95 -7.83 11.26
CA ALA A 60 -14.61 -6.56 11.46
C ALA A 60 -15.76 -6.69 12.48
N HIS A 61 -16.59 -7.74 12.36
CA HIS A 61 -17.69 -7.98 13.28
C HIS A 61 -17.22 -8.16 14.73
N LEU A 62 -16.16 -8.94 14.95
CA LEU A 62 -15.57 -9.10 16.28
C LEU A 62 -15.18 -7.74 16.89
N CYS A 63 -14.52 -6.88 16.13
CA CYS A 63 -14.12 -5.55 16.62
C CYS A 63 -15.30 -4.60 16.87
N THR A 64 -16.38 -4.68 16.08
CA THR A 64 -17.59 -3.86 16.31
C THR A 64 -18.36 -4.20 17.60
N GLN A 65 -18.02 -5.30 18.27
CA GLN A 65 -18.62 -5.66 19.57
C GLN A 65 -18.05 -4.81 20.72
N LEU A 66 -16.93 -4.10 20.49
CA LEU A 66 -16.34 -3.20 21.46
C LEU A 66 -17.17 -1.92 21.56
N PRO A 67 -17.52 -1.45 22.77
CA PRO A 67 -18.45 -0.34 22.95
C PRO A 67 -17.93 0.99 22.37
N GLU A 68 -16.62 1.18 22.30
CA GLU A 68 -15.96 2.38 21.76
C GLU A 68 -15.81 2.36 20.23
N VAL A 69 -16.19 1.26 19.56
CA VAL A 69 -16.05 1.07 18.11
C VAL A 69 -17.42 1.24 17.45
N SER A 70 -17.60 2.34 16.74
CA SER A 70 -18.85 2.61 16.00
C SER A 70 -18.98 1.73 14.75
N HIS A 71 -17.86 1.50 14.08
CA HIS A 71 -17.77 0.65 12.90
C HIS A 71 -16.37 0.06 12.78
N ALA A 72 -16.23 -1.06 12.07
CA ALA A 72 -14.94 -1.60 11.71
C ALA A 72 -14.99 -2.11 10.28
N THR A 73 -13.86 -1.98 9.58
CA THR A 73 -13.66 -2.53 8.25
C THR A 73 -12.40 -3.37 8.26
N ALA A 74 -12.44 -4.54 7.62
CA ALA A 74 -11.26 -5.36 7.43
C ALA A 74 -11.03 -5.68 5.97
N VAL A 75 -9.77 -5.87 5.60
CA VAL A 75 -9.34 -6.41 4.32
C VAL A 75 -8.40 -7.59 4.57
N VAL A 76 -8.64 -8.69 3.86
CA VAL A 76 -7.87 -9.93 3.96
C VAL A 76 -7.40 -10.32 2.56
N LEU A 77 -6.10 -10.57 2.38
CA LEU A 77 -5.49 -10.98 1.10
C LEU A 77 -4.45 -12.07 1.32
N GLY A 78 -4.83 -13.34 1.10
CA GLY A 78 -4.01 -14.47 1.59
C GLY A 78 -3.54 -14.18 3.01
N PRO A 79 -2.27 -14.50 3.38
CA PRO A 79 -1.44 -14.06 4.51
C PRO A 79 -1.80 -12.97 5.50
N TYR A 80 -2.52 -11.98 5.05
CA TYR A 80 -2.49 -10.66 5.63
C TYR A 80 -3.90 -10.18 5.91
N ALA A 81 -4.13 -9.73 7.13
CA ALA A 81 -5.37 -9.09 7.55
C ALA A 81 -5.05 -7.71 8.14
N VAL A 82 -5.81 -6.70 7.71
CA VAL A 82 -5.74 -5.35 8.28
C VAL A 82 -7.15 -4.93 8.66
N VAL A 83 -7.30 -4.45 9.89
CA VAL A 83 -8.58 -4.00 10.47
C VAL A 83 -8.48 -2.52 10.83
N GLY A 84 -9.37 -1.71 10.28
CA GLY A 84 -9.58 -0.32 10.63
C GLY A 84 -10.76 -0.19 11.58
N LEU A 85 -10.56 0.55 12.66
CA LEU A 85 -11.55 0.87 13.68
C LEU A 85 -12.02 2.30 13.48
N ASP A 86 -13.32 2.48 13.33
CA ASP A 86 -13.98 3.77 13.41
C ASP A 86 -14.38 4.01 14.88
N ILE A 87 -13.61 4.87 15.53
CA ILE A 87 -13.74 5.24 16.94
C ILE A 87 -14.30 6.67 17.05
N GLU A 88 -14.69 7.08 18.24
CA GLU A 88 -15.22 8.44 18.45
C GLU A 88 -14.22 9.53 18.01
N PRO A 89 -14.66 10.56 17.25
CA PRO A 89 -13.78 11.53 16.60
C PRO A 89 -13.06 12.47 17.58
N ASP A 90 -13.55 12.59 18.81
CA ASP A 90 -12.97 13.37 19.90
C ASP A 90 -12.23 12.52 20.93
N MET A 91 -12.05 11.23 20.66
CA MET A 91 -11.28 10.32 21.51
C MET A 91 -9.81 10.74 21.60
N ASP A 92 -9.26 10.74 22.81
CA ASP A 92 -7.85 11.05 23.01
C ASP A 92 -6.93 9.89 22.57
N GLN A 93 -5.63 10.19 22.42
CA GLN A 93 -4.67 9.18 21.94
C GLN A 93 -4.49 8.00 22.91
N SER A 94 -4.64 8.22 24.22
CA SER A 94 -4.53 7.15 25.22
C SER A 94 -5.71 6.19 25.11
N ASP A 95 -6.92 6.70 24.98
CA ASP A 95 -8.14 5.94 24.86
C ASP A 95 -8.19 5.20 23.52
N ALA A 96 -7.81 5.87 22.41
CA ALA A 96 -7.65 5.22 21.11
C ALA A 96 -6.62 4.07 21.17
N GLY A 97 -5.55 4.24 21.95
CA GLY A 97 -4.56 3.19 22.22
C GLY A 97 -5.15 1.99 22.97
N GLN A 98 -6.00 2.24 23.97
CA GLN A 98 -6.70 1.19 24.72
C GLN A 98 -7.71 0.44 23.85
N VAL A 99 -8.46 1.14 23.00
CA VAL A 99 -9.41 0.51 22.05
C VAL A 99 -8.67 -0.39 21.07
N LYS A 100 -7.54 0.07 20.51
CA LYS A 100 -6.69 -0.78 19.65
C LYS A 100 -6.19 -2.02 20.38
N TYR A 101 -5.81 -1.87 21.65
CA TYR A 101 -5.36 -2.99 22.47
C TYR A 101 -6.50 -4.01 22.69
N ALA A 102 -7.68 -3.55 23.10
CA ALA A 102 -8.86 -4.40 23.26
C ALA A 102 -9.28 -5.11 21.96
N ALA A 103 -9.17 -4.42 20.82
CA ALA A 103 -9.39 -5.02 19.51
C ALA A 103 -8.38 -6.12 19.22
N THR A 104 -7.08 -5.90 19.47
CA THR A 104 -6.08 -6.97 19.30
C THR A 104 -6.29 -8.15 20.24
N GLU A 105 -6.75 -7.92 21.48
CA GLU A 105 -7.12 -9.02 22.40
C GLU A 105 -8.29 -9.83 21.86
N THR A 106 -9.31 -9.16 21.34
CA THR A 106 -10.49 -9.82 20.75
C THR A 106 -10.11 -10.70 19.55
N LEU A 107 -9.12 -10.27 18.77
CA LEU A 107 -8.63 -10.98 17.59
C LEU A 107 -7.57 -12.04 17.91
N ALA A 108 -6.93 -12.00 19.09
CA ALA A 108 -5.77 -12.82 19.42
C ALA A 108 -6.05 -14.33 19.38
N ASP A 109 -7.25 -14.74 19.78
CA ASP A 109 -7.67 -16.14 19.77
C ASP A 109 -8.33 -16.57 18.44
N ASP A 110 -8.54 -15.64 17.51
CA ASP A 110 -9.09 -15.94 16.19
C ASP A 110 -7.99 -16.44 15.24
N PRO A 111 -8.14 -17.60 14.57
CA PRO A 111 -7.10 -18.17 13.72
C PRO A 111 -6.75 -17.30 12.51
N TYR A 112 -7.61 -16.37 12.12
CA TYR A 112 -7.37 -15.41 11.03
C TYR A 112 -7.09 -13.99 11.56
N GLY A 113 -7.42 -13.71 12.81
CA GLY A 113 -7.22 -12.42 13.48
C GLY A 113 -5.93 -12.31 14.27
N ALA A 114 -5.30 -13.42 14.66
CA ALA A 114 -4.14 -13.45 15.55
C ALA A 114 -2.94 -12.63 15.05
N GLU A 115 -2.80 -12.48 13.73
CA GLU A 115 -1.74 -11.69 13.09
C GLU A 115 -2.27 -10.43 12.40
N ALA A 116 -3.52 -10.04 12.66
CA ALA A 116 -4.14 -8.89 12.02
C ALA A 116 -3.52 -7.57 12.52
N LEU A 117 -3.23 -6.67 11.59
CA LEU A 117 -2.82 -5.31 11.91
C LEU A 117 -4.05 -4.46 12.22
N VAL A 118 -4.07 -3.83 13.39
CA VAL A 118 -5.19 -3.01 13.83
C VAL A 118 -4.81 -1.53 13.85
N THR A 119 -5.65 -0.70 13.22
CA THR A 119 -5.51 0.75 13.21
C THR A 119 -6.80 1.45 13.61
N ALA A 120 -6.67 2.63 14.22
CA ALA A 120 -7.77 3.55 14.49
C ALA A 120 -7.56 4.88 13.76
N ASP A 121 -6.71 4.87 12.71
CA ASP A 121 -6.50 6.02 11.85
C ASP A 121 -7.69 6.19 10.89
N PRO A 122 -8.40 7.34 10.88
CA PRO A 122 -9.57 7.54 10.04
C PRO A 122 -9.27 7.46 8.54
N ASP A 123 -8.13 7.99 8.10
CA ASP A 123 -7.72 8.00 6.69
C ASP A 123 -7.42 6.57 6.22
N ILE A 124 -6.70 5.77 7.02
CA ILE A 124 -6.46 4.37 6.70
C ILE A 124 -7.77 3.59 6.70
N THR A 125 -8.65 3.82 7.68
CA THR A 125 -9.94 3.13 7.76
C THR A 125 -10.83 3.44 6.55
N ALA A 126 -10.85 4.69 6.09
CA ALA A 126 -11.54 5.08 4.87
C ALA A 126 -11.00 4.35 3.63
N ARG A 127 -9.67 4.25 3.50
CA ARG A 127 -9.02 3.51 2.40
C ARG A 127 -9.29 2.01 2.45
N LEU A 128 -9.33 1.40 3.64
CA LEU A 128 -9.74 0.00 3.81
C LEU A 128 -11.19 -0.20 3.32
N ASN A 129 -12.08 0.75 3.59
CA ASN A 129 -13.48 0.72 3.14
C ASN A 129 -13.62 0.92 1.62
N GLU A 130 -12.75 1.68 0.98
CA GLU A 130 -12.69 1.77 -0.48
C GLU A 130 -12.18 0.45 -1.09
N MET A 131 -11.11 -0.12 -0.55
CA MET A 131 -10.61 -1.42 -1.01
C MET A 131 -11.64 -2.54 -0.86
N GLN A 132 -12.42 -2.55 0.22
CA GLN A 132 -13.49 -3.54 0.41
C GLN A 132 -14.57 -3.44 -0.68
N LYS A 133 -14.91 -2.22 -1.11
CA LYS A 133 -15.80 -2.00 -2.26
C LYS A 133 -15.15 -2.46 -3.56
N ASP A 134 -13.89 -2.14 -3.77
CA ASP A 134 -13.13 -2.55 -4.95
C ASP A 134 -13.05 -4.08 -5.09
N ILE A 135 -12.85 -4.78 -3.98
CA ILE A 135 -12.92 -6.25 -3.93
C ILE A 135 -14.33 -6.73 -4.29
N ALA A 136 -15.38 -6.11 -3.74
CA ALA A 136 -16.77 -6.49 -4.00
C ALA A 136 -17.18 -6.24 -5.47
N ASP A 137 -16.64 -5.18 -6.08
CA ASP A 137 -16.85 -4.81 -7.48
C ASP A 137 -16.02 -5.67 -8.45
N GLY A 138 -15.17 -6.56 -7.94
CA GLY A 138 -14.35 -7.47 -8.74
C GLY A 138 -13.17 -6.80 -9.42
N LYS A 139 -12.62 -5.72 -8.83
CA LYS A 139 -11.40 -5.09 -9.33
C LYS A 139 -10.19 -6.05 -9.26
N PRO A 140 -9.18 -5.89 -10.13
CA PRO A 140 -7.98 -6.73 -10.12
C PRO A 140 -7.29 -6.72 -8.76
N VAL A 141 -6.90 -7.90 -8.27
CA VAL A 141 -6.30 -8.02 -6.93
C VAL A 141 -4.92 -7.38 -6.86
N SER A 142 -4.20 -7.30 -7.98
CA SER A 142 -2.91 -6.60 -8.05
C SER A 142 -2.99 -5.14 -7.58
N GLY A 143 -4.01 -4.40 -8.00
CA GLY A 143 -4.22 -3.01 -7.56
C GLY A 143 -4.60 -2.91 -6.09
N ILE A 144 -5.41 -3.84 -5.59
CA ILE A 144 -5.77 -3.90 -4.17
C ILE A 144 -4.55 -4.23 -3.30
N MET A 145 -3.67 -5.13 -3.77
CA MET A 145 -2.43 -5.46 -3.07
C MET A 145 -1.47 -4.28 -2.99
N GLU A 146 -1.39 -3.45 -4.05
CA GLU A 146 -0.57 -2.24 -4.04
C GLU A 146 -1.07 -1.23 -2.99
N GLU A 147 -2.38 -0.99 -2.94
CA GLU A 147 -2.99 -0.14 -1.92
C GLU A 147 -2.80 -0.69 -0.51
N LEU A 148 -2.97 -2.00 -0.32
CA LEU A 148 -2.74 -2.67 0.97
C LEU A 148 -1.28 -2.55 1.41
N ALA A 149 -0.32 -2.76 0.50
CA ALA A 149 1.10 -2.60 0.79
C ALA A 149 1.44 -1.16 1.20
N ALA A 150 0.86 -0.17 0.53
CA ALA A 150 1.01 1.24 0.88
C ALA A 150 0.42 1.58 2.27
N ILE A 151 -0.65 0.89 2.69
CA ILE A 151 -1.20 1.01 4.05
C ILE A 151 -0.30 0.36 5.08
N VAL A 152 0.10 -0.90 4.87
CA VAL A 152 0.95 -1.65 5.80
C VAL A 152 2.28 -0.95 6.02
N GLY A 153 2.88 -0.37 4.97
CA GLY A 153 4.11 0.41 5.08
C GLY A 153 4.01 1.68 5.92
N ARG A 154 2.79 2.22 6.15
CA ARG A 154 2.56 3.33 7.09
C ARG A 154 2.29 2.87 8.52
N LEU A 155 1.75 1.66 8.68
CA LEU A 155 1.45 1.09 9.99
C LEU A 155 2.69 0.53 10.67
N MET A 156 3.55 -0.13 9.90
CA MET A 156 4.74 -0.80 10.42
C MET A 156 5.82 0.23 10.74
N PRO A 157 6.21 0.37 12.02
CA PRO A 157 7.29 1.28 12.38
C PRO A 157 8.63 0.76 11.87
N VAL A 158 9.47 1.67 11.39
CA VAL A 158 10.87 1.38 11.08
C VAL A 158 11.74 1.76 12.27
N THR A 159 12.51 0.82 12.79
CA THR A 159 13.49 1.07 13.85
C THR A 159 14.90 1.16 13.25
N PRO A 160 15.74 2.14 13.65
CA PRO A 160 17.12 2.19 13.20
C PRO A 160 17.90 0.92 13.58
N GLY A 161 18.52 0.27 12.59
CA GLY A 161 19.31 -0.96 12.77
C GLY A 161 20.62 -0.94 11.96
N PRO A 162 21.52 -1.91 12.16
CA PRO A 162 22.76 -2.03 11.39
C PRO A 162 22.54 -2.04 9.87
N GLU A 163 21.48 -2.69 9.40
CA GLU A 163 21.06 -2.72 7.99
C GLU A 163 20.62 -1.36 7.44
N HIS A 164 20.26 -0.43 8.32
CA HIS A 164 19.97 0.97 7.99
C HIS A 164 21.22 1.85 8.01
N ARG A 165 22.36 1.32 8.47
CA ARG A 165 23.66 1.96 8.30
C ARG A 165 24.21 1.48 6.97
N LYS A 166 24.39 2.38 6.01
CA LYS A 166 25.22 2.04 4.86
C LYS A 166 26.61 1.72 5.41
N ASP A 167 27.15 0.56 5.08
CA ASP A 167 28.59 0.30 5.15
C ASP A 167 29.26 1.11 4.03
N THR A 168 29.13 2.43 4.08
CA THR A 168 29.94 3.30 3.25
C THR A 168 31.33 3.23 3.88
N GLU A 169 32.33 2.73 3.17
CA GLU A 169 33.75 2.98 3.47
C GLU A 169 34.08 4.49 3.28
N GLY A 170 33.26 5.40 3.83
CA GLY A 170 33.24 6.83 3.57
C GLY A 170 32.35 7.61 4.56
N ASP A 171 32.36 8.94 4.46
CA ASP A 171 31.72 9.84 5.43
C ASP A 171 30.18 9.70 5.39
N PRO A 172 29.48 9.54 6.53
CA PRO A 172 28.01 9.54 6.57
C PRO A 172 27.34 10.84 6.08
N SER A 173 28.07 11.84 5.59
CA SER A 173 27.53 12.96 4.79
C SER A 173 27.14 12.57 3.36
N ASP A 174 27.78 11.54 2.80
CA ASP A 174 27.77 11.28 1.33
C ASP A 174 26.50 10.53 0.89
N VAL A 175 25.68 10.07 1.85
CA VAL A 175 24.46 9.26 1.65
C VAL A 175 23.40 9.97 0.81
N ASN A 176 23.41 11.31 0.81
CA ASN A 176 22.43 12.15 0.15
C ASN A 176 22.95 12.79 -1.14
N ASP A 177 24.24 12.69 -1.45
CA ASP A 177 24.82 13.38 -2.61
C ASP A 177 24.21 12.89 -3.91
N ASP A 178 24.00 11.58 -4.07
CA ASP A 178 23.38 11.00 -5.28
C ASP A 178 21.96 11.51 -5.59
N ARG A 179 21.27 12.12 -4.60
CA ARG A 179 19.90 12.63 -4.74
C ARG A 179 19.83 14.15 -4.93
N LEU A 180 20.96 14.83 -4.87
CA LEU A 180 21.07 16.29 -4.95
C LEU A 180 21.58 16.72 -6.32
N ASN A 181 21.12 17.87 -6.82
CA ASN A 181 21.74 18.45 -8.00
C ASN A 181 23.08 19.11 -7.62
N ASN A 182 23.97 19.27 -8.60
CA ASN A 182 25.33 19.79 -8.39
C ASN A 182 25.37 21.14 -7.63
N GLN A 183 24.36 22.00 -7.79
CA GLN A 183 24.30 23.28 -7.05
C GLN A 183 24.05 23.08 -5.57
N ARG A 184 23.10 22.22 -5.19
CA ARG A 184 22.78 21.94 -3.78
C ARG A 184 23.87 21.12 -3.09
N GLN A 185 24.54 20.23 -3.81
CA GLN A 185 25.73 19.54 -3.29
C GLN A 185 26.82 20.55 -2.90
N ASN A 186 27.18 21.45 -3.82
CA ASN A 186 28.19 22.48 -3.54
C ASN A 186 27.82 23.37 -2.35
N GLU A 187 26.55 23.79 -2.23
CA GLU A 187 26.08 24.59 -1.09
C GLU A 187 26.20 23.83 0.25
N LEU A 188 25.86 22.54 0.25
CA LEU A 188 25.97 21.69 1.44
C LEU A 188 27.43 21.46 1.85
N GLU A 189 28.33 21.19 0.90
CA GLU A 189 29.77 21.12 1.17
C GLU A 189 30.30 22.43 1.77
N ASP A 190 29.85 23.56 1.25
CA ASP A 190 30.28 24.88 1.70
C ASP A 190 29.82 25.17 3.14
N VAL A 191 28.58 24.79 3.47
CA VAL A 191 28.02 24.87 4.83
C VAL A 191 28.77 23.94 5.79
N GLN A 192 29.00 22.69 5.39
CA GLN A 192 29.75 21.72 6.19
C GLN A 192 31.19 22.18 6.46
N ASN A 193 31.86 22.72 5.45
CA ASN A 193 33.20 23.29 5.57
C ASN A 193 33.25 24.48 6.53
N LYS A 194 32.26 25.38 6.46
CA LYS A 194 32.15 26.52 7.40
C LYS A 194 31.93 26.03 8.84
N GLN A 195 31.06 25.04 9.03
CA GLN A 195 30.77 24.45 10.35
C GLN A 195 31.99 23.72 10.93
N SER A 196 32.72 22.95 10.12
CA SER A 196 33.92 22.22 10.53
C SER A 196 35.08 23.14 10.90
N LYS A 197 35.33 24.18 10.08
CA LYS A 197 36.31 25.24 10.40
C LYS A 197 35.92 26.01 11.66
N GLY A 198 34.63 26.31 11.84
CA GLY A 198 34.10 26.96 13.04
C GLY A 198 34.33 26.12 14.31
N ARG A 199 34.07 24.81 14.24
CA ARG A 199 34.28 23.87 15.36
C ARG A 199 35.76 23.74 15.73
N LYS A 200 36.66 23.63 14.74
CA LYS A 200 38.12 23.58 14.95
C LYS A 200 38.68 24.86 15.59
N ASN A 201 38.19 26.03 15.19
CA ASN A 201 38.60 27.31 15.77
C ASN A 201 38.08 27.52 17.21
N LYS A 202 36.91 26.96 17.54
CA LYS A 202 36.35 27.03 18.90
C LYS A 202 37.12 26.14 19.87
N LEU A 203 37.56 24.96 19.42
CA LEU A 203 38.42 24.05 20.20
C LEU A 203 39.82 24.64 20.46
N LYS A 204 40.43 25.32 19.46
CA LYS A 204 41.74 25.99 19.63
C LYS A 204 41.73 27.26 20.49
N LYS A 205 40.56 27.85 20.77
CA LYS A 205 40.41 29.06 21.60
C LYS A 205 40.07 28.76 23.06
N GLY A 206 39.86 27.49 23.40
CA GLY A 206 39.54 27.03 24.75
C GLY A 206 40.72 26.44 25.53
N GLU A 207 41.95 26.56 25.00
CA GLU A 207 43.22 26.27 25.68
C GLU A 207 43.91 27.57 26.11
#